data_AF-A0AAZ3RK98-F1
#
_entry.id   AF-A0AAZ3RK98-F1
#
_cell.length_a   1.000
_cell.length_b   1.000
_cell.length_c   1.000
_cell.angle_alpha   90.00
_cell.angle_beta   90.00
_cell.angle_gamma   90.00
#
_symmetry.space_group_name_H-M   'P 1'
#
loop_
_entity.id
_entity.type
_entity.pdbx_description
1 polymer ?
#
loop_
_entity_poly.entity_id
_entity_poly.type
_entity_poly.pdbx_seq_one_letter_code
_entity_poly.pdbx_strand_id
1 'polypeptide(L)'
;LHLKYIITIQFSRSKGLLVRKQEGDTMTIHCSTSLPDQENLSVYMRLTKEILVLYFHQETEKLTLHERFKLRLTTNGRLNKMDITITNLTTEDSGAFWCVYSVYKKNKIEKTEGEGAVLLVVNDEECDQNDASSGLGMSWYLVLVSAVTAGSVLLLSLLILFIWVIPRVSTTVKSVCVPTLKNTAVYYRILQ
;
A
#
# COMPACT_ATOMS: atom_id res chain seq x y z
N LEU A 1 -10.15 9.74 8.19
CA LEU A 1 -11.05 8.55 8.22
C LEU A 1 -10.44 7.45 7.34
N HIS A 2 -9.43 6.72 7.84
CA HIS A 2 -8.89 5.55 7.16
C HIS A 2 -9.27 4.32 8.00
N LEU A 3 -10.44 3.74 7.73
CA LEU A 3 -10.75 2.43 8.30
C LEU A 3 -9.91 1.38 7.56
N LYS A 4 -8.75 1.04 8.13
CA LYS A 4 -8.10 -0.23 7.88
C LYS A 4 -9.01 -1.31 8.49
N TYR A 5 -9.90 -1.87 7.68
CA TYR A 5 -10.70 -3.01 8.10
C TYR A 5 -9.78 -4.22 8.24
N ILE A 6 -9.34 -4.48 9.47
CA ILE A 6 -8.77 -5.77 9.84
C ILE A 6 -9.94 -6.75 9.88
N ILE A 7 -10.11 -7.53 8.80
CA ILE A 7 -11.08 -8.60 8.76
C ILE A 7 -10.52 -9.74 9.61
N THR A 8 -10.99 -9.86 10.85
CA THR A 8 -10.69 -11.00 11.71
C THR A 8 -11.57 -12.18 11.27
N ILE A 9 -11.11 -12.96 10.29
CA ILE A 9 -11.80 -14.22 9.92
C ILE A 9 -11.34 -15.30 10.89
N GLN A 10 -12.23 -15.73 11.78
CA GLN A 10 -11.99 -16.87 12.65
C GLN A 10 -12.17 -18.15 11.84
N PHE A 11 -11.11 -18.57 11.13
CA PHE A 11 -11.03 -19.92 10.55
C PHE A 11 -10.92 -20.92 11.70
N SER A 12 -12.03 -21.60 12.00
CA SER A 12 -12.02 -22.68 12.98
C SER A 12 -11.26 -23.86 12.37
N ARG A 13 -10.02 -24.07 12.83
CA ARG A 13 -9.23 -25.30 12.69
C ARG A 13 -8.56 -25.61 11.34
N SER A 14 -8.75 -24.83 10.28
CA SER A 14 -7.99 -24.97 9.02
C SER A 14 -6.93 -23.87 8.86
N LYS A 15 -5.72 -24.24 8.39
CA LYS A 15 -4.69 -23.27 7.99
C LYS A 15 -5.13 -22.59 6.69
N GLY A 16 -5.97 -21.56 6.80
CA GLY A 16 -6.43 -20.80 5.64
C GLY A 16 -5.27 -20.08 4.94
N LEU A 17 -5.22 -20.13 3.62
CA LEU A 17 -4.22 -19.44 2.81
C LEU A 17 -4.76 -18.08 2.36
N LEU A 18 -4.04 -16.99 2.65
CA LEU A 18 -4.33 -15.67 2.05
C LEU A 18 -3.72 -15.61 0.65
N VAL A 19 -4.54 -15.37 -0.37
CA VAL A 19 -4.13 -15.24 -1.76
C VAL A 19 -4.54 -13.85 -2.26
N ARG A 20 -3.59 -13.12 -2.84
CA ARG A 20 -3.82 -11.83 -3.50
C ARG A 20 -3.64 -12.01 -5.00
N LYS A 21 -4.58 -11.48 -5.78
CA LYS A 21 -4.63 -11.58 -7.24
C LYS A 21 -5.09 -10.25 -7.84
N GLN A 22 -4.80 -10.04 -9.10
CA GLN A 22 -5.35 -8.93 -9.89
C GLN A 22 -6.57 -9.42 -10.69
N GLU A 23 -7.38 -8.50 -11.19
CA GLU A 23 -8.43 -8.86 -12.15
C GLU A 23 -7.84 -9.53 -13.39
N GLY A 24 -8.57 -10.48 -13.97
CA GLY A 24 -8.10 -11.31 -15.08
C GLY A 24 -7.21 -12.49 -14.66
N ASP A 25 -6.65 -12.49 -13.44
CA ASP A 25 -5.81 -13.59 -12.95
C ASP A 25 -6.57 -14.92 -12.84
N THR A 26 -5.79 -15.98 -12.56
CA THR A 26 -6.29 -17.30 -12.19
C THR A 26 -5.88 -17.66 -10.76
N MET A 27 -6.78 -18.32 -10.02
CA MET A 27 -6.48 -18.98 -8.76
C MET A 27 -6.94 -20.44 -8.74
N THR A 28 -6.34 -21.22 -7.85
CA THR A 28 -6.72 -22.61 -7.61
C THR A 28 -6.94 -22.85 -6.12
N ILE A 29 -8.04 -23.50 -5.78
CA ILE A 29 -8.40 -23.94 -4.43
C ILE A 29 -8.13 -25.45 -4.37
N HIS A 30 -7.31 -25.87 -3.42
CA HIS A 30 -6.89 -27.26 -3.28
C HIS A 30 -7.71 -27.96 -2.19
N CYS A 31 -8.84 -28.56 -2.54
CA CYS A 31 -9.67 -29.29 -1.59
C CYS A 31 -9.11 -30.68 -1.32
N SER A 32 -8.92 -31.04 -0.05
CA SER A 32 -8.55 -32.40 0.34
C SER A 32 -9.25 -32.86 1.62
N THR A 33 -9.39 -34.17 1.76
CA THR A 33 -9.85 -34.81 3.00
C THR A 33 -9.17 -36.15 3.21
N SER A 34 -8.87 -36.47 4.46
CA SER A 34 -8.39 -37.79 4.88
C SER A 34 -9.51 -38.74 5.28
N LEU A 35 -10.76 -38.26 5.33
CA LEU A 35 -11.91 -39.08 5.68
C LEU A 35 -12.26 -40.03 4.53
N PRO A 36 -12.46 -41.33 4.83
CA PRO A 36 -12.95 -42.27 3.84
C PRO A 36 -14.44 -42.01 3.53
N ASP A 37 -14.91 -42.62 2.44
CA ASP A 37 -16.32 -42.79 2.10
C ASP A 37 -17.14 -41.49 2.07
N GLN A 38 -16.52 -40.37 1.68
CA GLN A 38 -17.27 -39.17 1.34
C GLN A 38 -17.96 -39.40 0.00
N GLU A 39 -19.18 -38.87 -0.16
CA GLU A 39 -19.95 -39.02 -1.40
C GLU A 39 -19.97 -37.71 -2.20
N ASN A 40 -19.88 -36.59 -1.49
CA ASN A 40 -20.13 -35.26 -2.03
C ASN A 40 -19.07 -34.25 -1.58
N LEU A 41 -18.78 -33.31 -2.47
CA LEU A 41 -17.95 -32.14 -2.20
C LEU A 41 -18.73 -30.88 -2.57
N SER A 42 -18.91 -30.01 -1.59
CA SER A 42 -19.43 -28.65 -1.75
C SER A 42 -18.31 -27.65 -1.53
N VAL A 43 -18.14 -26.69 -2.43
CA VAL A 43 -17.27 -25.52 -2.21
C VAL A 43 -18.16 -24.32 -1.96
N TYR A 44 -17.91 -23.64 -0.85
CA TYR A 44 -18.63 -22.43 -0.46
C TYR A 44 -17.71 -21.22 -0.57
N MET A 45 -18.31 -20.07 -0.82
CA MET A 45 -17.65 -18.77 -0.73
C MET A 45 -18.47 -17.85 0.14
N ARG A 46 -17.81 -17.05 0.98
CA ARG A 46 -18.45 -15.98 1.75
C ARG A 46 -17.61 -14.71 1.75
N LEU A 47 -18.28 -13.62 1.42
CA LEU A 47 -17.81 -12.26 1.67
C LEU A 47 -18.85 -11.56 2.57
N THR A 48 -20.00 -11.22 1.99
CA THR A 48 -21.17 -10.69 2.73
C THR A 48 -22.20 -11.79 2.98
N LYS A 49 -22.47 -12.61 1.96
CA LYS A 49 -23.37 -13.76 2.00
C LYS A 49 -22.61 -15.01 1.60
N GLU A 50 -23.08 -16.15 2.11
CA GLU A 50 -22.59 -17.45 1.70
C GLU A 50 -23.24 -17.87 0.38
N ILE A 51 -22.44 -18.36 -0.57
CA ILE A 51 -22.90 -18.95 -1.82
C ILE A 51 -22.28 -20.34 -1.99
N LEU A 52 -23.06 -21.26 -2.56
CA LEU A 52 -22.56 -22.55 -3.02
C LEU A 52 -21.92 -22.34 -4.39
N VAL A 53 -20.60 -22.34 -4.45
CA VAL A 53 -19.80 -22.15 -5.67
C VAL A 53 -19.92 -23.37 -6.58
N LEU A 54 -19.77 -24.56 -5.98
CA LEU A 54 -19.69 -25.83 -6.67
C LEU A 54 -20.26 -26.93 -5.78
N TYR A 55 -20.96 -27.87 -6.39
CA TYR A 55 -21.35 -29.15 -5.81
C TYR A 55 -20.94 -30.28 -6.75
N PHE A 56 -20.29 -31.31 -6.20
CA PHE A 56 -19.86 -32.49 -6.92
C PHE A 56 -20.36 -33.75 -6.19
N HIS A 57 -21.04 -34.64 -6.91
CA HIS A 57 -21.50 -35.94 -6.41
C HIS A 57 -20.70 -37.07 -7.08
N GLN A 58 -20.01 -37.89 -6.29
CA GLN A 58 -19.02 -38.83 -6.79
C GLN A 58 -19.62 -39.94 -7.66
N GLU A 59 -20.72 -40.58 -7.23
CA GLU A 59 -21.24 -41.76 -7.94
C GLU A 59 -21.79 -41.44 -9.34
N THR A 60 -22.32 -40.23 -9.52
CA THR A 60 -22.90 -39.79 -10.79
C THR A 60 -21.97 -38.87 -11.57
N GLU A 61 -20.81 -38.55 -11.00
CA GLU A 61 -19.85 -37.55 -11.49
C GLU A 61 -20.52 -36.20 -11.80
N LYS A 62 -21.64 -35.90 -11.14
CA LYS A 62 -22.45 -34.72 -11.42
C LYS A 62 -21.80 -33.49 -10.80
N LEU A 63 -21.34 -32.58 -11.65
CA LEU A 63 -20.85 -31.26 -11.28
C LEU A 63 -21.93 -30.20 -11.47
N THR A 64 -22.23 -29.43 -10.43
CA THR A 64 -23.17 -28.30 -10.46
C THR A 64 -22.45 -27.04 -10.01
N LEU A 65 -22.49 -26.00 -10.83
CA LEU A 65 -21.79 -24.72 -10.58
C LEU A 65 -22.80 -23.59 -10.37
N HIS A 66 -22.46 -22.65 -9.50
CA HIS A 66 -23.17 -21.38 -9.43
C HIS A 66 -23.06 -20.64 -10.76
N GLU A 67 -24.12 -19.92 -11.15
CA GLU A 67 -24.24 -19.27 -12.47
C GLU A 67 -23.00 -18.44 -12.84
N ARG A 68 -22.55 -17.59 -11.90
CA ARG A 68 -21.39 -16.69 -12.08
C ARG A 68 -20.06 -17.39 -12.39
N PHE A 69 -19.95 -18.69 -12.16
CA PHE A 69 -18.71 -19.46 -12.34
C PHE A 69 -18.78 -20.46 -13.51
N LYS A 70 -19.94 -20.69 -14.13
CA LYS A 70 -20.16 -21.76 -15.13
C LYS A 70 -19.16 -21.79 -16.30
N LEU A 71 -18.67 -20.63 -16.73
CA LEU A 71 -17.78 -20.50 -17.90
C LEU A 71 -16.31 -20.35 -17.52
N ARG A 72 -16.00 -20.20 -16.24
CA ARG A 72 -14.68 -19.76 -15.76
C ARG A 72 -14.08 -20.69 -14.70
N LEU A 73 -14.84 -21.68 -14.24
CA LEU A 73 -14.43 -22.61 -13.21
C LEU A 73 -14.27 -24.00 -13.79
N THR A 74 -13.10 -24.58 -13.55
CA THR A 74 -12.76 -25.96 -13.92
C THR A 74 -12.32 -26.76 -12.71
N THR A 75 -12.47 -28.07 -12.79
CA THR A 75 -12.11 -29.02 -11.72
C THR A 75 -11.13 -30.05 -12.25
N ASN A 76 -10.13 -30.42 -11.44
CA ASN A 76 -9.21 -31.51 -11.74
C ASN A 76 -9.00 -32.39 -10.51
N GLY A 77 -8.86 -33.71 -10.70
CA GLY A 77 -8.63 -34.67 -9.62
C GLY A 77 -9.86 -35.52 -9.27
N ARG A 78 -9.91 -35.99 -8.02
CA ARG A 78 -10.96 -36.89 -7.50
C ARG A 78 -11.57 -36.28 -6.24
N LEU A 79 -12.71 -36.81 -5.79
CA LEU A 79 -13.42 -36.29 -4.62
C LEU A 79 -12.48 -35.98 -3.43
N ASN A 80 -11.65 -36.94 -3.00
CA ASN A 80 -10.79 -36.79 -1.83
C ASN A 80 -9.62 -35.79 -2.00
N LYS A 81 -9.30 -35.42 -3.24
CA LYS A 81 -8.25 -34.46 -3.61
C LYS A 81 -8.61 -33.81 -4.94
N MET A 82 -9.32 -32.69 -4.87
CA MET A 82 -9.84 -31.97 -6.03
C MET A 82 -9.32 -30.54 -6.06
N ASP A 83 -8.79 -30.15 -7.20
CA ASP A 83 -8.37 -28.80 -7.50
C ASP A 83 -9.49 -28.07 -8.22
N ILE A 84 -9.89 -26.91 -7.70
CA ILE A 84 -10.90 -26.03 -8.29
C ILE A 84 -10.20 -24.78 -8.79
N THR A 85 -10.16 -24.59 -10.10
CA THR A 85 -9.48 -23.45 -10.72
C THR A 85 -10.52 -22.45 -11.23
N ILE A 86 -10.37 -21.19 -10.85
CA ILE A 86 -11.20 -20.07 -11.32
C ILE A 86 -10.30 -19.14 -12.13
N THR A 87 -10.61 -18.99 -13.42
CA THR A 87 -9.91 -18.11 -14.36
C THR A 87 -10.63 -16.77 -14.52
N ASN A 88 -9.94 -15.76 -15.01
CA ASN A 88 -10.51 -14.44 -15.28
C ASN A 88 -11.25 -13.89 -14.05
N LEU A 89 -10.51 -13.74 -12.96
CA LEU A 89 -11.02 -13.27 -11.67
C LEU A 89 -11.53 -11.83 -11.77
N THR A 90 -12.57 -11.52 -11.00
CA THR A 90 -13.07 -10.16 -10.80
C THR A 90 -12.99 -9.76 -9.33
N THR A 91 -13.07 -8.46 -9.03
CA THR A 91 -13.16 -7.96 -7.65
C THR A 91 -14.30 -8.62 -6.82
N GLU A 92 -15.41 -8.98 -7.45
CA GLU A 92 -16.55 -9.71 -6.85
C GLU A 92 -16.26 -11.18 -6.49
N ASP A 93 -15.13 -11.72 -6.98
CA ASP A 93 -14.63 -13.04 -6.61
C ASP A 93 -13.84 -13.04 -5.29
N SER A 94 -13.59 -11.87 -4.70
CA SER A 94 -12.99 -11.76 -3.37
C SER A 94 -13.87 -12.37 -2.29
N GLY A 95 -13.27 -13.14 -1.39
CA GLY A 95 -14.00 -13.82 -0.32
C GLY A 95 -13.23 -14.99 0.29
N ALA A 96 -13.78 -15.53 1.37
CA ALA A 96 -13.30 -16.77 1.96
C ALA A 96 -13.95 -17.96 1.24
N PHE A 97 -13.14 -18.88 0.73
CA PHE A 97 -13.54 -20.13 0.10
C PHE A 97 -13.19 -21.30 1.02
N TRP A 98 -14.08 -22.30 1.12
CA TRP A 98 -13.80 -23.53 1.86
C TRP A 98 -14.56 -24.73 1.30
N CYS A 99 -14.01 -25.90 1.59
CA CYS A 99 -14.48 -27.18 1.11
C CYS A 99 -15.28 -27.88 2.22
N VAL A 100 -16.43 -28.45 1.89
CA VAL A 100 -17.25 -29.25 2.80
C VAL A 100 -17.56 -30.57 2.13
N TYR A 101 -17.11 -31.64 2.76
CA TYR A 101 -17.42 -33.00 2.36
C TYR A 101 -18.67 -33.49 3.05
N SER A 102 -19.45 -34.33 2.38
CA SER A 102 -20.58 -34.98 3.03
C SER A 102 -20.85 -36.39 2.55
N VAL A 103 -21.46 -37.16 3.44
CA VAL A 103 -21.85 -38.56 3.25
C VAL A 103 -23.25 -38.78 3.81
N TYR A 104 -24.07 -39.53 3.09
CA TYR A 104 -25.40 -39.92 3.54
C TYR A 104 -25.30 -41.15 4.46
N LYS A 105 -25.53 -40.94 5.77
CA LYS A 105 -25.55 -42.05 6.74
C LYS A 105 -26.97 -42.29 7.24
N LYS A 106 -27.57 -43.39 6.79
CA LYS A 106 -28.90 -43.89 7.17
C LYS A 106 -30.01 -42.82 7.05
N ASN A 107 -30.09 -41.90 8.01
CA ASN A 107 -31.15 -40.90 8.15
C ASN A 107 -30.61 -39.47 8.30
N LYS A 108 -29.30 -39.23 8.16
CA LYS A 108 -28.71 -37.89 8.26
C LYS A 108 -27.55 -37.70 7.27
N ILE A 109 -27.36 -36.46 6.86
CA ILE A 109 -26.17 -36.04 6.11
C ILE A 109 -25.13 -35.60 7.13
N GLU A 110 -23.99 -36.29 7.18
CA GLU A 110 -22.84 -35.84 7.96
C GLU A 110 -22.00 -34.94 7.08
N LYS A 111 -21.68 -33.74 7.58
CA LYS A 111 -20.85 -32.75 6.90
C LYS A 111 -19.55 -32.57 7.66
N THR A 112 -18.44 -32.53 6.94
CA THR A 112 -17.12 -32.25 7.51
C THR A 112 -16.38 -31.23 6.65
N GLU A 113 -15.80 -30.22 7.29
CA GLU A 113 -14.92 -29.28 6.60
C GLU A 113 -13.64 -29.98 6.13
N GLY A 114 -13.28 -29.73 4.88
CA GLY A 114 -12.05 -30.19 4.28
C GLY A 114 -10.88 -29.25 4.52
N GLU A 115 -9.70 -29.69 4.10
CA GLU A 115 -8.53 -28.82 3.96
C GLU A 115 -8.64 -27.97 2.68
N GLY A 116 -7.84 -26.91 2.60
CA GLY A 116 -7.78 -26.08 1.39
C GLY A 116 -8.51 -24.74 1.45
N ALA A 117 -8.85 -24.25 2.64
CA ALA A 117 -9.51 -22.95 2.74
C ALA A 117 -8.62 -21.81 2.25
N VAL A 118 -9.21 -20.87 1.51
CA VAL A 118 -8.51 -19.73 0.89
C VAL A 118 -9.25 -18.45 1.19
N LEU A 119 -8.55 -17.41 1.65
CA LEU A 119 -9.06 -16.03 1.61
C LEU A 119 -8.49 -15.35 0.36
N LEU A 120 -9.33 -15.16 -0.66
CA LEU A 120 -8.97 -14.48 -1.89
C LEU A 120 -9.25 -12.98 -1.78
N VAL A 121 -8.29 -12.16 -2.17
CA VAL A 121 -8.44 -10.73 -2.41
C VAL A 121 -8.04 -10.44 -3.85
N VAL A 122 -8.99 -9.97 -4.66
CA VAL A 122 -8.77 -9.54 -6.04
C VAL A 122 -8.78 -8.02 -6.08
N ASN A 123 -7.72 -7.40 -6.59
CA ASN A 123 -7.71 -5.96 -6.86
C ASN A 123 -7.94 -5.73 -8.36
N ASP A 124 -8.60 -4.63 -8.69
CA ASP A 124 -8.67 -4.09 -10.05
C ASP A 124 -7.28 -3.66 -10.54
N GLU A 125 -7.05 -3.75 -11.85
CA GLU A 125 -5.89 -3.11 -12.48
C GLU A 125 -6.13 -1.59 -12.58
N GLU A 126 -6.16 -0.91 -11.43
CA GLU A 126 -5.80 0.51 -11.37
C GLU A 126 -5.41 0.93 -9.94
N CYS A 127 -4.12 0.80 -9.67
CA CYS A 127 -3.35 1.95 -9.20
C CYS A 127 -2.01 1.86 -9.92
N ASP A 128 -1.90 2.55 -11.06
CA ASP A 128 -0.63 3.08 -11.55
C ASP A 128 -0.18 4.17 -10.55
N GLN A 129 0.04 3.72 -9.33
CA GLN A 129 0.75 4.46 -8.34
C GLN A 129 2.20 4.36 -8.79
N ASN A 130 2.66 5.43 -9.44
CA ASN A 130 4.01 5.93 -9.23
C ASN A 130 4.29 6.26 -7.73
N ASP A 131 3.64 5.56 -6.79
CA ASP A 131 3.96 5.56 -5.38
C ASP A 131 4.89 4.39 -5.14
N ALA A 132 6.12 4.59 -5.62
CA ALA A 132 7.25 4.23 -4.79
C ALA A 132 7.00 4.78 -3.38
N SER A 133 6.54 3.92 -2.47
CA SER A 133 6.65 4.14 -1.02
C SER A 133 6.16 5.52 -0.55
N SER A 134 4.85 5.77 -0.62
CA SER A 134 4.18 6.88 0.08
C SER A 134 4.14 6.68 1.60
N GLY A 135 5.33 6.58 2.21
CA GLY A 135 5.60 6.77 3.63
C GLY A 135 6.49 8.00 3.90
N LEU A 136 6.98 8.67 2.86
CA LEU A 136 7.95 9.78 2.97
C LEU A 136 7.58 11.05 2.16
N GLY A 137 6.58 10.99 1.28
CA GLY A 137 6.24 12.11 0.37
C GLY A 137 5.68 13.36 1.05
N MET A 138 4.95 13.20 2.16
CA MET A 138 4.42 14.35 2.92
C MET A 138 5.53 15.10 3.67
N SER A 139 6.62 14.41 4.05
CA SER A 139 7.71 15.00 4.84
C SER A 139 8.59 15.92 3.99
N TRP A 140 8.99 15.49 2.78
CA TRP A 140 9.86 16.30 1.94
C TRP A 140 9.20 17.58 1.44
N TYR A 141 7.90 17.55 1.09
CA TYR A 141 7.17 18.75 0.67
C TYR A 141 7.10 19.79 1.80
N LEU A 142 6.79 19.35 3.03
CA LEU A 142 6.77 20.24 4.20
C LEU A 142 8.17 20.78 4.52
N VAL A 143 9.21 19.95 4.39
CA VAL A 143 10.61 20.37 4.57
C VAL A 143 11.01 21.41 3.53
N LEU A 144 10.70 21.19 2.24
CA LEU A 144 10.96 22.14 1.17
C LEU A 144 10.20 23.46 1.38
N VAL A 145 8.91 23.40 1.69
CA VAL A 145 8.12 24.60 1.97
C VAL A 145 8.66 25.35 3.19
N SER A 146 9.07 24.65 4.25
CA SER A 146 9.67 25.28 5.43
C SER A 146 11.03 25.92 5.14
N ALA A 147 11.87 25.27 4.32
CA ALA A 147 13.18 25.78 3.94
C ALA A 147 13.07 27.01 3.02
N VAL A 148 12.15 26.97 2.05
CA VAL A 148 11.90 28.08 1.11
C VAL A 148 11.32 29.28 1.85
N THR A 149 10.38 29.06 2.78
CA THR A 149 9.79 30.15 3.57
C THR A 149 10.81 30.78 4.53
N ALA A 150 11.59 29.97 5.27
CA ALA A 150 12.63 30.48 6.16
C ALA A 150 13.73 31.26 5.41
N GLY A 151 14.19 30.73 4.27
CA GLY A 151 15.17 31.41 3.42
C GLY A 151 14.67 32.74 2.88
N SER A 152 13.41 32.79 2.43
CA SER A 152 12.79 34.01 1.90
C SER A 152 12.67 35.10 2.97
N VAL A 153 12.27 34.75 4.20
CA VAL A 153 12.18 35.70 5.32
C VAL A 153 13.55 36.25 5.70
N LEU A 154 14.57 35.40 5.78
CA LEU A 154 15.94 35.82 6.08
C LEU A 154 16.48 36.79 5.03
N LEU A 155 16.27 36.48 3.74
CA LEU A 155 16.76 37.31 2.64
C LEU A 155 16.08 38.69 2.64
N LEU A 156 14.76 38.74 2.85
CA LEU A 156 14.02 40.01 2.99
C LEU A 156 14.51 40.83 4.18
N SER A 157 14.78 40.19 5.33
CA SER A 157 15.29 40.89 6.53
C SER A 157 16.66 41.53 6.29
N LEU A 158 17.56 40.85 5.58
CA LEU A 158 18.88 41.38 5.25
C LEU A 158 18.77 42.56 4.28
N LEU A 159 17.92 42.48 3.26
CA LEU A 159 17.70 43.58 2.32
C LEU A 159 17.19 44.84 3.03
N ILE A 160 16.25 44.69 3.98
CA ILE A 160 15.74 45.81 4.78
C ILE A 160 16.88 46.44 5.62
N LEU A 161 17.72 45.61 6.26
CA LEU A 161 18.87 46.09 7.03
C LEU A 161 19.89 46.83 6.14
N PHE A 162 20.21 46.31 4.95
CA PHE A 162 21.09 46.99 4.00
C PHE A 162 20.50 48.33 3.57
N ILE A 163 19.22 48.38 3.21
CA ILE A 163 18.53 49.62 2.83
C ILE A 163 18.44 50.62 3.99
N TRP A 164 18.42 50.17 5.24
CA TRP A 164 18.45 51.05 6.43
C TRP A 164 19.86 51.51 6.83
N VAL A 165 20.86 50.67 6.62
CA VAL A 165 22.26 50.97 6.96
C VAL A 165 22.90 51.87 5.90
N ILE A 166 22.64 51.65 4.61
CA ILE A 166 23.18 52.45 3.49
C ILE A 166 22.88 53.96 3.61
N PRO A 167 21.66 54.44 3.91
CA PRO A 167 21.40 55.85 4.10
C PRO A 167 22.03 56.43 5.37
N ARG A 168 22.51 55.59 6.31
CA ARG A 168 23.13 56.05 7.56
C ARG A 168 24.65 56.26 7.46
N VAL A 169 25.32 55.76 6.42
CA VAL A 169 26.78 55.97 6.23
C VAL A 169 27.10 57.18 5.34
N SER A 170 26.10 57.85 4.76
CA SER A 170 26.28 58.99 3.85
C SER A 170 26.44 60.36 4.52
N THR A 171 26.68 60.44 5.83
CA THR A 171 26.97 61.72 6.50
C THR A 171 28.08 61.56 7.52
N THR A 172 29.35 61.56 7.07
CA THR A 172 30.48 62.30 7.67
C THR A 172 31.73 62.10 6.80
N VAL A 173 31.92 62.97 5.79
CA VAL A 173 33.26 63.45 5.45
C VAL A 173 33.27 64.91 5.88
N LYS A 174 33.66 65.15 7.13
CA LYS A 174 34.08 66.47 7.61
C LYS A 174 35.60 66.54 7.52
N SER A 175 36.03 67.69 7.02
CA SER A 175 37.38 68.17 6.80
C SER A 175 38.21 68.34 8.08
N VAL A 176 39.51 68.64 7.86
CA VAL A 176 40.48 69.30 8.78
C VAL A 176 41.35 68.31 9.60
N CYS A 177 42.68 68.37 9.72
CA CYS A 177 43.66 69.48 9.66
C CYS A 177 45.07 68.98 9.22
N VAL A 178 45.87 69.90 8.66
CA VAL A 178 47.30 69.77 8.37
C VAL A 178 48.13 70.03 9.65
N PRO A 179 49.16 69.23 9.95
CA PRO A 179 50.26 69.65 10.80
C PRO A 179 51.55 69.80 9.98
N THR A 180 52.01 71.03 9.75
CA THR A 180 53.38 71.30 9.28
C THR A 180 54.28 71.58 10.49
N LEU A 181 55.31 70.74 10.65
CA LEU A 181 56.34 70.85 11.69
C LEU A 181 57.01 72.23 11.66
N LYS A 182 57.09 72.88 12.83
CA LYS A 182 58.06 73.95 13.11
C LYS A 182 59.41 73.33 13.48
N ASN A 183 60.42 73.56 12.64
CA ASN A 183 61.73 74.13 12.97
C ASN A 183 62.86 73.53 12.13
N THR A 184 63.36 74.33 11.18
CA THR A 184 64.81 74.50 11.04
C THR A 184 65.05 75.93 10.57
N ALA A 185 65.50 76.79 11.48
CA ALA A 185 66.02 78.10 11.14
C ALA A 185 67.47 77.90 10.69
N VAL A 186 67.76 78.16 9.41
CA VAL A 186 69.11 78.39 8.93
C VAL A 186 69.05 79.55 7.94
N TYR A 187 69.33 80.76 8.42
CA TYR A 187 69.82 81.86 7.58
C TYR A 187 70.95 82.58 8.32
N TYR A 188 72.16 82.30 7.84
CA TYR A 188 73.41 83.07 7.79
C TYR A 188 73.87 83.95 8.97
N ARG A 189 75.02 83.54 9.54
CA ARG A 189 76.11 84.44 9.96
C ARG A 189 77.37 84.14 9.14
N ILE A 190 77.84 85.15 8.41
CA ILE A 190 79.24 85.65 8.37
C ILE A 190 80.24 85.04 7.36
N LEU A 191 80.61 85.93 6.41
CA LEU A 191 81.91 86.12 5.69
C LEU A 191 82.36 85.12 4.62
N GLN A 192 82.17 85.48 3.35
CA GLN A 192 83.19 86.16 2.53
C GLN A 192 82.55 86.80 1.29
#